data_AF-A0A8X6KXI2-F1
#
_entry.id   AF-A0A8X6KXI2-F1
#
_cell.length_a   1.000
_cell.length_b   1.000
_cell.length_c   1.000
_cell.angle_alpha   90.00
_cell.angle_beta   90.00
_cell.angle_gamma   90.00
#
_symmetry.space_group_name_H-M   'P 1'
#
loop_
_entity.id
_entity.type
_entity.pdbx_description
1 polymer ?
#
loop_
_entity_poly.entity_id
_entity_poly.type
_entity_poly.pdbx_seq_one_letter_code
_entity_poly.pdbx_strand_id
1 'polypeptide(L)'
;MERKGRVFTLEQMQTIHTRVEKLKDTEEMALLVFLLLKTKLKMSDLLSWFNTDPKKRQDYLKEHAEWLADYASVPVLFPKTHQAYLNQWKRLCSNLFGVHQATFEMLKRSQELYKG
;
A
#
# COMPACT_ATOMS: atom_id res chain seq x y z
N MET A 1 10.84 -26.57 8.24
CA MET A 1 11.03 -25.22 8.80
C MET A 1 10.30 -24.23 7.90
N GLU A 2 9.15 -23.73 8.33
CA GLU A 2 8.47 -22.65 7.62
C GLU A 2 9.41 -21.44 7.56
N ARG A 3 9.69 -20.95 6.35
CA ARG A 3 10.38 -19.67 6.17
C ARG A 3 9.46 -18.59 6.73
N LYS A 4 9.56 -18.29 8.03
CA LYS A 4 8.95 -17.08 8.62
C LYS A 4 9.60 -15.90 7.90
N GLY A 5 8.92 -15.41 6.86
CA GLY A 5 9.39 -14.27 6.09
C GLY A 5 9.55 -13.07 7.03
N ARG A 6 10.53 -12.20 6.73
CA ARG A 6 10.75 -10.99 7.52
C ARG A 6 9.46 -10.16 7.61
N VAL A 7 9.20 -9.58 8.78
CA VAL A 7 8.09 -8.67 9.04
C VAL A 7 8.66 -7.36 9.58
N PHE A 8 7.90 -6.28 9.42
CA PHE A 8 8.13 -5.04 10.17
C PHE A 8 7.78 -5.26 11.64
N THR A 9 8.42 -4.52 12.54
CA THR A 9 8.03 -4.50 13.95
C THR A 9 6.72 -3.75 14.15
N LEU A 10 6.08 -3.90 15.32
CA LEU A 10 4.86 -3.17 15.65
C LEU A 10 5.07 -1.64 15.57
N GLU A 11 6.17 -1.13 16.11
CA GLU A 11 6.52 0.30 16.08
C GLU A 11 6.72 0.81 14.64
N GLN A 12 7.40 0.03 13.80
CA GLN A 12 7.57 0.35 12.39
C GLN A 12 6.22 0.38 11.66
N MET A 13 5.33 -0.58 11.96
CA MET A 13 3.98 -0.61 11.41
C MET A 13 3.14 0.60 11.86
N GLN A 14 3.18 0.96 13.14
CA GLN A 14 2.52 2.18 13.64
C GLN A 14 3.03 3.43 12.90
N THR A 15 4.36 3.54 12.74
CA THR A 15 4.97 4.64 11.99
C THR A 15 4.50 4.67 10.53
N ILE A 16 4.45 3.51 9.87
CA ILE A 16 3.94 3.39 8.50
C ILE A 16 2.48 3.85 8.43
N HIS A 17 1.61 3.35 9.30
CA HIS A 17 0.19 3.75 9.37
C HIS A 17 0.04 5.25 9.54
N THR A 18 0.71 5.85 10.53
CA THR A 18 0.61 7.29 10.79
C THR A 18 1.07 8.12 9.60
N ARG A 19 2.20 7.77 8.96
CA ARG A 19 2.70 8.52 7.80
C ARG A 19 1.78 8.37 6.60
N VAL A 20 1.30 7.17 6.35
CA VAL A 20 0.44 6.85 5.21
C VAL A 20 -0.90 7.56 5.35
N GLU A 21 -1.52 7.54 6.53
CA GLU A 21 -2.76 8.29 6.79
C GLU A 21 -2.57 9.79 6.59
N LYS A 22 -1.42 10.35 7.01
CA LYS A 22 -1.12 11.79 6.84
C LYS A 22 -0.88 12.20 5.39
N LEU A 23 -0.32 11.31 4.57
CA LEU A 23 0.22 11.65 3.25
C LEU A 23 -0.56 11.04 2.08
N LYS A 24 -1.57 10.17 2.32
CA LYS A 24 -2.32 9.46 1.27
C LYS A 24 -2.97 10.39 0.25
N ASP A 25 -3.30 11.62 0.61
CA ASP A 25 -3.97 12.57 -0.28
C ASP A 25 -2.99 13.44 -1.09
N THR A 26 -1.69 13.39 -0.77
CA THR A 26 -0.65 14.24 -1.41
C THR A 26 0.49 13.44 -2.03
N GLU A 27 0.76 12.22 -1.55
CA GLU A 27 1.84 11.37 -2.03
C GLU A 27 1.29 10.06 -2.61
N GLU A 28 1.54 9.86 -3.90
CA GLU A 28 1.13 8.65 -4.64
C GLU A 28 1.58 7.33 -3.97
N MET A 29 2.81 7.31 -3.45
CA MET A 29 3.35 6.13 -2.75
C MET A 29 2.63 5.87 -1.42
N ALA A 30 2.25 6.93 -0.70
CA ALA A 30 1.46 6.80 0.51
C ALA A 30 0.06 6.29 0.19
N LEU A 31 -0.59 6.79 -0.86
CA LEU A 31 -1.88 6.29 -1.31
C LEU A 31 -1.85 4.80 -1.67
N LEU A 32 -0.83 4.39 -2.42
CA LEU A 32 -0.64 2.98 -2.80
C LEU A 32 -0.54 2.08 -1.56
N VAL A 33 0.27 2.49 -0.58
CA VAL A 33 0.46 1.74 0.67
C VAL A 33 -0.81 1.77 1.54
N PHE A 34 -1.52 2.90 1.58
CA PHE A 34 -2.80 3.04 2.27
C PHE A 34 -3.81 2.02 1.75
N LEU A 35 -4.04 2.00 0.44
CA LEU A 35 -4.97 1.07 -0.19
C LEU A 35 -4.52 -0.38 0.00
N LEU A 36 -3.22 -0.65 -0.07
CA LEU A 36 -2.69 -1.98 0.23
C LEU A 36 -2.97 -2.40 1.69
N LEU A 37 -2.97 -1.49 2.66
CA LEU A 37 -3.26 -1.81 4.06
C LEU A 37 -4.75 -1.91 4.37
N LYS A 38 -5.58 -1.06 3.76
CA LYS A 38 -7.03 -0.99 4.00
C LYS A 38 -7.83 -2.02 3.22
N THR A 39 -7.38 -2.39 2.02
CA THR A 39 -8.09 -3.34 1.17
C THR A 39 -7.55 -4.77 1.31
N LYS A 40 -8.31 -5.75 0.80
CA LYS A 40 -7.84 -7.14 0.66
C LYS A 40 -7.01 -7.38 -0.61
N LEU A 41 -6.76 -6.33 -1.40
CA LEU A 41 -6.08 -6.43 -2.68
C LEU A 41 -4.59 -6.72 -2.51
N LYS A 42 -4.03 -7.43 -3.51
CA LYS A 42 -2.58 -7.57 -3.70
C LYS A 42 -2.07 -6.45 -4.59
N MET A 43 -0.74 -6.28 -4.61
CA MET A 43 -0.10 -5.31 -5.52
C MET A 43 -0.45 -5.53 -7.00
N SER A 44 -0.62 -6.79 -7.42
CA SER A 44 -1.05 -7.12 -8.77
C SER A 44 -2.45 -6.59 -9.09
N ASP A 45 -3.38 -6.66 -8.12
CA ASP A 45 -4.75 -6.16 -8.30
C ASP A 45 -4.75 -4.63 -8.30
N LEU A 46 -4.04 -4.02 -7.34
CA LEU A 46 -3.91 -2.56 -7.21
C LEU A 46 -3.33 -1.89 -8.45
N LEU A 47 -2.37 -2.55 -9.12
CA LEU A 47 -1.71 -2.02 -10.31
C LEU A 47 -2.33 -2.51 -11.63
N SER A 48 -3.37 -3.37 -11.59
CA SER A 48 -4.09 -3.84 -12.78
C SER A 48 -5.50 -3.27 -12.84
N TRP A 49 -6.54 -4.09 -12.66
CA TRP A 49 -7.93 -3.67 -12.82
C TRP A 49 -8.29 -2.51 -11.88
N PHE A 50 -7.77 -2.50 -10.65
CA PHE A 50 -8.07 -1.40 -9.72
C PHE A 50 -7.46 -0.10 -10.22
N ASN A 51 -6.29 -0.16 -10.86
CA ASN A 51 -5.62 0.99 -11.44
C ASN A 51 -6.34 1.53 -12.69
N THR A 52 -6.80 0.64 -13.58
CA THR A 52 -7.23 1.03 -14.94
C THR A 52 -8.73 0.99 -15.19
N ASP A 53 -9.53 0.46 -14.27
CA ASP A 53 -11.00 0.40 -14.38
C ASP A 53 -11.65 1.24 -13.28
N PRO A 54 -11.94 2.53 -13.53
CA PRO A 54 -12.55 3.42 -12.55
C PRO A 54 -13.92 2.94 -12.07
N LYS A 55 -14.71 2.33 -12.96
CA LYS A 55 -16.05 1.85 -12.60
C LYS A 55 -15.95 0.69 -11.61
N LYS A 56 -15.14 -0.32 -11.94
CA LYS A 56 -14.92 -1.46 -11.04
C LYS A 56 -14.25 -1.05 -9.73
N ARG A 57 -13.38 -0.04 -9.77
CA ARG A 57 -12.77 0.56 -8.58
C ARG A 57 -13.79 1.24 -7.67
N GLN A 58 -14.69 2.04 -8.23
CA GLN A 58 -15.79 2.69 -7.51
C GLN A 58 -16.72 1.64 -6.88
N ASP A 59 -17.08 0.61 -7.65
CA ASP A 59 -17.91 -0.49 -7.15
C ASP A 59 -17.22 -1.23 -6.00
N TYR A 60 -15.92 -1.50 -6.10
CA TYR A 60 -15.13 -2.15 -5.04
C TYR A 60 -15.07 -1.31 -3.75
N LEU A 61 -15.01 0.01 -3.88
CA LEU A 61 -14.92 0.95 -2.76
C LEU A 61 -16.27 1.54 -2.35
N LYS A 62 -17.40 0.98 -2.77
CA LYS A 62 -18.72 1.59 -2.54
C LYS A 62 -19.00 1.92 -1.07
N GLU A 63 -18.55 1.09 -0.14
CA GLU A 63 -18.71 1.28 1.32
C GLU A 63 -17.59 2.14 1.94
N HIS A 64 -16.57 2.49 1.16
CA HIS A 64 -15.35 3.18 1.57
C HIS A 64 -14.93 4.23 0.53
N ALA A 65 -15.89 4.96 -0.03
CA ALA A 65 -15.63 5.92 -1.11
C ALA A 65 -14.65 7.02 -0.66
N GLU A 66 -14.64 7.34 0.64
CA GLU A 66 -13.75 8.31 1.28
C GLU A 66 -12.26 7.91 1.20
N TRP A 67 -11.93 6.65 0.92
CA TRP A 67 -10.54 6.19 0.79
C TRP A 67 -9.84 6.69 -0.48
N LEU A 68 -10.61 7.00 -1.52
CA LEU A 68 -10.09 7.60 -2.75
C LEU A 68 -10.63 8.99 -3.04
N ALA A 69 -11.73 9.41 -2.41
CA ALA A 69 -12.33 10.73 -2.63
C ALA A 69 -12.36 11.07 -4.14
N ASP A 70 -11.72 12.18 -4.53
CA ASP A 70 -11.67 12.68 -5.91
C ASP A 70 -10.89 11.78 -6.88
N TYR A 71 -10.05 10.86 -6.38
CA TYR A 71 -9.27 9.94 -7.20
C TYR A 71 -10.08 8.74 -7.72
N ALA A 72 -11.30 8.51 -7.21
CA ALA A 72 -12.08 7.32 -7.55
C ALA A 72 -12.42 7.23 -9.05
N SER A 73 -12.63 8.37 -9.72
CA SER A 73 -12.97 8.44 -11.15
C SER A 73 -11.76 8.61 -12.08
N VAL A 74 -10.55 8.75 -11.56
CA VAL A 74 -9.36 9.00 -12.38
C VAL A 74 -9.06 7.77 -13.25
N PRO A 75 -8.82 7.92 -14.57
CA PRO A 75 -8.59 6.79 -15.47
C PRO A 75 -7.45 5.85 -15.04
N VAL A 76 -6.37 6.42 -14.52
CA VAL A 76 -5.19 5.69 -14.01
C VAL A 76 -4.73 6.33 -12.71
N LEU A 77 -4.63 5.54 -11.62
CA LEU A 77 -4.15 6.02 -10.31
C LEU A 77 -2.63 5.99 -10.19
N PHE A 78 -2.02 4.93 -10.70
CA PHE A 78 -0.63 4.56 -10.46
C PHE A 78 0.07 4.40 -11.81
N PRO A 79 0.74 5.45 -12.31
CA PRO A 79 1.35 5.45 -13.64
C PRO A 79 2.67 4.66 -13.70
N LYS A 80 3.27 4.31 -12.55
CA LYS A 80 4.58 3.65 -12.51
C LYS A 80 4.46 2.13 -12.54
N THR A 81 5.56 1.47 -12.91
CA THR A 81 5.64 0.01 -12.86
C THR A 81 5.74 -0.50 -11.43
N HIS A 82 5.36 -1.76 -11.22
CA HIS A 82 5.53 -2.43 -9.92
C HIS A 82 6.99 -2.35 -9.41
N GLN A 83 7.98 -2.53 -10.29
CA GLN A 83 9.39 -2.45 -9.90
C GLN A 83 9.80 -1.04 -9.44
N ALA A 84 9.27 0.00 -10.07
CA ALA A 84 9.53 1.39 -9.65
C ALA A 84 8.97 1.65 -8.24
N TYR A 85 7.73 1.23 -7.97
CA TYR A 85 7.14 1.33 -6.63
C TYR A 85 7.90 0.52 -5.59
N LEU A 86 8.33 -0.70 -5.92
CA LEU A 86 9.10 -1.53 -5.01
C LEU A 86 10.45 -0.90 -4.69
N ASN A 87 11.13 -0.31 -5.67
CA ASN A 87 12.40 0.39 -5.45
C ASN A 87 12.20 1.64 -4.58
N GLN A 88 11.13 2.41 -4.82
CA GLN A 88 10.77 3.56 -4.00
C GLN A 88 10.46 3.13 -2.56
N TRP A 89 9.69 2.06 -2.37
CA TRP A 89 9.39 1.48 -1.05
C TRP A 89 10.65 1.09 -0.29
N LYS A 90 11.57 0.36 -0.94
CA LYS A 90 12.84 -0.06 -0.34
C LYS A 90 13.67 1.14 0.13
N ARG A 91 13.76 2.19 -0.69
CA ARG A 91 14.46 3.43 -0.31
C ARG A 91 13.81 4.09 0.90
N LEU A 92 12.49 4.20 0.90
CA LEU A 92 11.75 4.79 2.02
C LEU A 92 11.95 4.00 3.32
N CYS A 93 11.80 2.67 3.29
CA CYS A 93 12.02 1.83 4.47
C CYS A 93 13.49 1.78 4.92
N SER A 94 14.43 1.84 3.99
CA SER A 94 15.85 1.97 4.29
C SER A 94 16.13 3.25 5.05
N ASN A 95 15.57 4.38 4.60
CA ASN A 95 15.80 5.68 5.21
C ASN A 95 15.10 5.83 6.57
N LEU A 96 13.89 5.30 6.70
CA LEU A 96 13.10 5.42 7.93
C LEU A 96 13.52 4.41 9.00
N PHE A 97 13.87 3.18 8.61
CA PHE A 97 13.98 2.05 9.52
C PHE A 97 15.28 1.24 9.37
N GLY A 98 16.16 1.59 8.43
CA GLY A 98 17.33 0.77 8.08
C GLY A 98 16.98 -0.56 7.39
N VAL A 99 15.75 -0.72 6.87
CA VAL A 99 15.29 -1.98 6.25
C VAL A 99 15.49 -1.95 4.74
N HIS A 100 16.62 -2.48 4.26
CA HIS A 100 17.00 -2.42 2.83
C HIS A 100 16.22 -3.39 1.91
N GLN A 101 15.70 -4.49 2.46
CA GLN A 101 15.02 -5.54 1.68
C GLN A 101 13.49 -5.50 1.84
N ALA A 102 12.94 -4.34 2.20
CA ALA A 102 11.51 -4.17 2.37
C ALA A 102 10.72 -4.57 1.12
N THR A 103 9.61 -5.30 1.31
CA THR A 103 8.66 -5.62 0.25
C THR A 103 7.24 -5.28 0.69
N PHE A 104 6.32 -5.20 -0.27
CA PHE A 104 4.89 -5.06 -0.01
C PHE A 104 4.29 -6.30 0.67
N GLU A 105 4.87 -7.49 0.45
CA GLU A 105 4.46 -8.71 1.14
C GLU A 105 4.85 -8.69 2.62
N MET A 106 6.05 -8.18 2.95
CA MET A 106 6.45 -7.96 4.35
C MET A 106 5.43 -7.07 5.06
N LEU A 107 5.00 -5.99 4.39
CA LEU A 107 4.00 -5.07 4.91
C LEU A 107 2.66 -5.78 5.20
N LYS A 108 2.12 -6.53 4.23
CA LYS A 108 0.86 -7.28 4.40
C LYS A 108 0.94 -8.31 5.54
N ARG A 109 2.02 -9.09 5.62
CA ARG A 109 2.21 -10.08 6.70
C ARG A 109 2.30 -9.42 8.07
N SER A 110 2.97 -8.28 8.15
CA SER A 110 3.07 -7.51 9.40
C SER A 110 1.70 -6.98 9.82
N GLN A 111 0.89 -6.52 8.87
CA GLN A 111 -0.49 -6.10 9.14
C GLN A 111 -1.36 -7.25 9.67
N GLU A 112 -1.23 -8.44 9.10
CA GLU A 112 -1.95 -9.63 9.57
C GLU A 112 -1.49 -10.07 10.97
N LEU A 113 -0.20 -9.97 11.25
CA LEU A 113 0.37 -10.34 12.55
C LEU A 113 -0.07 -9.43 13.69
N TYR A 114 -0.26 -8.13 13.42
CA TYR A 114 -0.60 -7.13 14.43
C TYR A 114 -2.05 -6.64 14.37
N LYS A 115 -2.89 -7.27 13.54
CA LYS A 115 -4.35 -7.15 13.64
C LYS A 115 -4.82 -8.01 14.82
N GLY A 116 -4.58 -7.53 16.03
CA GLY A 116 -5.09 -8.06 17.30
C GLY A 116 -5.91 -7.00 18.01
#